data_AF-A0A7C3DM27-F1
#
_entry.id   AF-A0A7C3DM27-F1
#
_cell.length_a   1.000
_cell.length_b   1.000
_cell.length_c   1.000
_cell.angle_alpha   90.00
_cell.angle_beta   90.00
_cell.angle_gamma   90.00
#
_symmetry.space_group_name_H-M   'P 1'
#
loop_
_entity.id
_entity.type
_entity.pdbx_description
1 polymer ?
#
loop_
_entity_poly.entity_id
_entity_poly.type
_entity_poly.pdbx_seq_one_letter_code
_entity_poly.pdbx_strand_id
1 'polypeptide(L)'
;MRRLTVSFVILAAATCLYCAKEPAPRVVFSCSPENDLYQVVQANGIATARYDSPLEAVTAAPEGAAVLILADGYPEQKTPVDSTVYRLWAQRNLRLYVEFPAALPGGKTGRIHRTRWERAVVT
;
A
#
# COMPACT_ATOMS: atom_id res chain seq x y z
N MET A 1 26.01 -1.62 52.02
CA MET A 1 24.80 -2.15 51.33
C MET A 1 23.99 -1.03 50.63
N ARG A 2 24.62 -0.20 49.78
CA ARG A 2 23.94 0.95 49.13
C ARG A 2 24.28 1.12 47.64
N ARG A 3 25.02 0.15 47.06
CA ARG A 3 25.44 0.15 45.64
C ARG A 3 24.62 -0.82 44.78
N LEU A 4 23.84 -1.73 45.38
CA LEU A 4 23.04 -2.73 44.64
C LEU A 4 21.71 -2.18 44.11
N THR A 5 21.10 -1.20 44.78
CA THR A 5 19.80 -0.63 44.38
C THR A 5 19.89 0.32 43.19
N VAL A 6 21.01 1.03 43.02
CA VAL A 6 21.19 1.98 41.91
C VAL A 6 21.35 1.26 40.57
N SER A 7 22.01 0.10 40.53
CA SER A 7 22.14 -0.71 39.30
C SER A 7 20.82 -1.29 38.81
N PHE A 8 19.87 -1.60 39.70
CA PHE A 8 18.57 -2.17 39.30
C PHE A 8 17.64 -1.12 38.67
N VAL A 9 17.73 0.14 39.11
CA VAL A 9 16.93 1.25 38.56
C VAL A 9 17.41 1.67 37.16
N ILE A 10 18.72 1.60 36.90
CA ILE A 10 19.28 1.93 35.58
C ILE A 10 18.91 0.90 34.52
N LEU A 11 18.79 -0.39 34.90
CA LEU A 11 18.41 -1.46 33.97
C LEU A 11 16.93 -1.38 33.54
N ALA A 12 16.04 -0.92 34.43
CA ALA A 12 14.62 -0.71 34.12
C ALA A 12 14.37 0.53 33.24
N ALA A 13 15.22 1.55 33.35
CA ALA A 13 15.15 2.74 32.48
C ALA A 13 15.67 2.48 31.06
N ALA A 14 16.62 1.55 30.89
CA ALA A 14 17.17 1.18 29.58
C ALA A 14 16.19 0.36 28.72
N THR A 15 15.25 -0.37 29.32
CA THR A 15 14.20 -1.11 28.60
C THR A 15 13.11 -0.20 28.00
N CYS A 16 12.92 1.01 28.52
CA CYS A 16 11.92 1.96 27.99
C CYS A 16 12.32 2.67 26.69
N LEU A 17 13.56 2.48 26.21
CA LEU A 17 14.05 3.05 24.94
C LEU A 17 14.08 2.03 23.79
N TYR A 18 13.48 0.85 23.97
CA TYR A 18 13.19 -0.03 22.84
C TYR A 18 12.06 0.60 22.03
N CYS A 19 12.42 1.51 21.13
CA CYS A 19 11.55 2.00 20.07
C CYS A 19 11.13 0.76 19.28
N ALA A 20 9.92 0.26 19.54
CA ALA A 20 9.36 -0.83 18.76
C ALA A 20 9.27 -0.32 17.32
N LYS A 21 10.21 -0.73 16.47
CA LYS A 21 10.20 -0.40 15.06
C LYS A 21 8.93 -1.01 14.49
N GLU A 22 7.96 -0.18 14.13
CA GLU A 22 6.74 -0.69 13.53
C GLU A 22 7.11 -1.55 12.31
N PRO A 23 6.46 -2.71 12.16
CA PRO A 23 6.72 -3.57 11.02
C PRO A 23 6.46 -2.77 9.74
N ALA A 24 7.42 -2.81 8.81
CA ALA A 24 7.30 -2.10 7.55
C ALA A 24 5.97 -2.44 6.86
N PRO A 25 5.28 -1.46 6.26
CA PRO A 25 3.97 -1.68 5.68
C PRO A 25 4.06 -2.78 4.63
N ARG A 26 3.27 -3.84 4.81
CA ARG A 26 3.25 -4.98 3.88
C ARG A 26 2.34 -4.70 2.67
N VAL A 27 1.55 -3.63 2.76
CA VAL A 27 0.61 -3.17 1.75
C VAL A 27 0.76 -1.65 1.59
N VAL A 28 0.98 -1.21 0.37
CA VAL A 28 1.16 0.20 -0.01
C VAL A 28 0.14 0.55 -1.07
N PHE A 29 -0.53 1.68 -0.91
CA PHE A 29 -1.62 2.13 -1.78
C PHE A 29 -1.20 3.34 -2.61
N SER A 30 -1.68 3.39 -3.85
CA SER A 30 -1.85 4.60 -4.63
C SER A 30 -3.32 4.71 -5.01
N CYS A 31 -4.04 5.59 -4.32
CA CYS A 31 -5.49 5.77 -4.42
C CYS A 31 -5.90 7.02 -3.65
N SER A 32 -7.10 7.55 -3.88
CA SER A 32 -7.71 8.58 -3.04
C SER A 32 -7.79 8.17 -1.56
N PRO A 33 -7.69 9.12 -0.60
CA PRO A 33 -7.92 8.84 0.83
C PRO A 33 -9.38 8.47 1.15
N GLU A 34 -10.31 8.75 0.24
CA GLU A 34 -11.71 8.35 0.28
C GLU A 34 -11.97 6.95 -0.29
N ASN A 35 -10.95 6.26 -0.82
CA ASN A 35 -11.09 4.90 -1.33
C ASN A 35 -11.57 3.95 -0.21
N ASP A 36 -12.67 3.24 -0.48
CA ASP A 36 -13.37 2.37 0.46
C ASP A 36 -12.48 1.21 0.96
N LEU A 37 -11.78 0.55 0.04
CA LEU A 37 -10.86 -0.54 0.37
C LEU A 37 -9.72 -0.04 1.27
N TYR A 38 -9.13 1.12 0.97
CA TYR A 38 -8.11 1.73 1.82
C TYR A 38 -8.65 2.02 3.23
N GLN A 39 -9.84 2.61 3.33
CA GLN A 39 -10.46 2.92 4.63
C GLN A 39 -10.76 1.66 5.43
N VAL A 40 -11.29 0.61 4.81
CA VAL A 40 -11.56 -0.68 5.47
C VAL A 40 -10.27 -1.31 5.98
N VAL A 41 -9.20 -1.31 5.17
CA VAL A 41 -7.90 -1.87 5.56
C VAL A 41 -7.32 -1.10 6.75
N GLN A 42 -7.39 0.23 6.74
CA GLN A 42 -6.98 1.08 7.86
C GLN A 42 -7.82 0.84 9.11
N ALA A 43 -9.14 0.74 8.98
CA ALA A 43 -10.05 0.49 10.10
C ALA A 43 -9.80 -0.85 10.80
N ASN A 44 -9.23 -1.82 10.08
CA ASN A 44 -8.85 -3.13 10.64
C ASN A 44 -7.42 -3.15 11.22
N GLY A 45 -6.75 -2.01 11.33
CA GLY A 45 -5.41 -1.91 11.93
C GLY A 45 -4.31 -2.59 11.12
N ILE A 46 -4.52 -2.80 9.81
CA ILE A 46 -3.48 -3.33 8.94
C ILE A 46 -2.48 -2.20 8.67
N ALA A 47 -1.19 -2.46 8.88
CA ALA A 47 -0.15 -1.46 8.65
C ALA A 47 0.00 -1.17 7.15
N THR A 48 -0.35 0.06 6.75
CA THR A 48 -0.31 0.50 5.36
C THR A 48 0.34 1.88 5.18
N ALA A 49 0.76 2.16 3.96
CA ALA A 49 1.12 3.51 3.50
C ALA A 49 0.25 3.87 2.29
N ARG A 50 -0.11 5.16 2.14
CA ARG A 50 -0.87 5.69 0.98
C ARG A 50 -0.09 6.81 0.33
N TYR A 51 -0.09 6.82 -1.01
CA TYR A 51 0.49 7.86 -1.85
C TYR A 51 -0.53 8.32 -2.89
N ASP A 52 -0.37 9.54 -3.41
CA ASP A 52 -1.20 10.03 -4.52
C ASP A 52 -0.70 9.51 -5.87
N SER A 53 0.58 9.16 -5.97
CA SER A 53 1.22 8.73 -7.22
C SER A 53 1.62 7.25 -7.21
N PRO A 54 1.33 6.51 -8.30
CA PRO A 54 1.83 5.16 -8.49
C PRO A 54 3.35 5.04 -8.40
N LEU A 55 4.07 6.06 -8.89
CA LEU A 55 5.53 6.08 -8.89
C LEU A 55 6.09 6.23 -7.48
N GLU A 56 5.47 7.08 -6.65
CA GLU A 56 5.85 7.24 -5.25
C GLU A 56 5.60 5.95 -4.47
N ALA A 57 4.45 5.32 -4.69
CA ALA A 57 4.09 4.06 -4.04
C ALA A 57 5.11 2.95 -4.30
N VAL A 58 5.50 2.70 -5.57
CA VAL A 58 6.52 1.66 -5.87
C VAL A 58 7.93 2.05 -5.44
N THR A 59 8.23 3.34 -5.34
CA THR A 59 9.55 3.83 -4.91
C THR A 59 9.72 3.67 -3.39
N ALA A 60 8.68 4.00 -2.63
CA ALA A 60 8.69 3.91 -1.17
C ALA A 60 8.41 2.49 -0.64
N ALA A 61 7.81 1.62 -1.46
CA ALA A 61 7.49 0.26 -1.06
C ALA A 61 8.72 -0.53 -0.60
N PRO A 62 8.66 -1.15 0.61
CA PRO A 62 9.67 -2.11 1.04
C PRO A 62 9.74 -3.31 0.08
N GLU A 63 10.91 -3.94 -0.01
CA GLU A 63 11.07 -5.17 -0.79
C GLU A 63 10.04 -6.24 -0.36
N GLY A 64 9.42 -6.92 -1.33
CA GLY A 64 8.37 -7.92 -1.07
C GLY A 64 6.99 -7.36 -0.69
N ALA A 65 6.83 -6.04 -0.55
CA ALA A 65 5.52 -5.44 -0.25
C ALA A 65 4.53 -5.62 -1.42
N ALA A 66 3.24 -5.60 -1.08
CA ALA A 66 2.19 -5.44 -2.08
C ALA A 66 1.95 -3.95 -2.34
N VAL A 67 1.92 -3.57 -3.62
CA VAL A 67 1.53 -2.24 -4.07
C VAL A 67 0.20 -2.35 -4.80
N LEU A 68 -0.81 -1.62 -4.32
CA LEU A 68 -2.13 -1.55 -4.90
C LEU A 68 -2.30 -0.16 -5.52
N ILE A 69 -2.39 -0.10 -6.85
CA ILE A 69 -2.75 1.11 -7.59
C ILE A 69 -4.23 0.98 -7.92
N LEU A 70 -5.07 1.76 -7.25
CA LEU A 70 -6.53 1.68 -7.36
C LEU A 70 -7.09 2.78 -8.27
N ALA A 71 -8.25 2.53 -8.85
CA ALA A 71 -8.83 3.39 -9.86
C ALA A 71 -9.74 4.44 -9.22
N ASP A 72 -9.26 5.67 -9.09
CA ASP A 72 -10.07 6.78 -8.54
C ASP A 72 -11.20 7.23 -9.47
N GLY A 73 -11.10 6.91 -10.76
CA GLY A 73 -12.06 7.29 -11.80
C GLY A 73 -12.87 6.13 -12.37
N TYR A 74 -12.88 4.96 -11.73
CA TYR A 74 -13.68 3.84 -12.21
C TYR A 74 -15.19 4.09 -12.03
N PRO A 75 -16.04 3.73 -13.01
CA PRO A 75 -15.72 3.06 -14.29
C PRO A 75 -15.43 4.01 -15.48
N GLU A 76 -15.48 5.32 -15.30
CA GLU A 76 -15.39 6.32 -16.38
C GLU A 76 -13.98 6.45 -16.99
N GLN A 77 -12.95 6.24 -16.18
CA GLN A 77 -11.56 6.47 -16.52
C GLN A 77 -10.68 5.31 -16.08
N LYS A 78 -9.85 4.83 -17.00
CA LYS A 78 -8.81 3.86 -16.71
C LYS A 78 -7.63 4.49 -15.99
N THR A 79 -7.01 3.71 -15.11
CA THR A 79 -5.86 4.13 -14.32
C THR A 79 -4.62 4.26 -15.19
N PRO A 80 -4.06 5.48 -15.34
CA PRO A 80 -2.80 5.67 -16.07
C PRO A 80 -1.64 5.17 -15.20
N VAL A 81 -0.81 4.30 -15.76
CA VAL A 81 0.41 3.81 -15.09
C VAL A 81 1.59 3.93 -16.06
N ASP A 82 2.60 4.69 -15.64
CA ASP A 82 3.80 4.88 -16.45
C ASP A 82 4.65 3.60 -16.54
N SER A 83 5.32 3.42 -17.67
CA SER A 83 6.23 2.27 -17.89
C SER A 83 7.34 2.14 -16.83
N THR A 84 7.73 3.25 -16.21
CA THR A 84 8.71 3.31 -15.12
C THR A 84 8.21 2.61 -13.86
N VAL A 85 6.91 2.67 -13.58
CA VAL A 85 6.30 1.95 -12.45
C VAL A 85 6.48 0.44 -12.64
N TYR A 86 6.17 -0.07 -13.83
CA TYR A 86 6.36 -1.49 -14.16
C TYR A 86 7.84 -1.91 -14.13
N ARG A 87 8.74 -1.04 -14.58
CA ARG A 87 10.19 -1.31 -14.52
C ARG A 87 10.69 -1.41 -13.08
N LEU A 88 10.31 -0.47 -12.21
CA LEU A 88 10.69 -0.48 -10.79
C LEU A 88 10.09 -1.67 -10.05
N TRP A 89 8.82 -1.97 -10.30
CA TRP A 89 8.15 -3.16 -9.77
C TRP A 89 8.93 -4.44 -10.09
N ALA A 90 9.29 -4.64 -11.36
CA ALA A 90 10.00 -5.84 -11.81
C ALA A 90 11.41 -5.97 -11.19
N GLN A 91 12.05 -4.86 -10.85
CA GLN A 91 13.39 -4.84 -10.26
C GLN A 91 13.41 -5.10 -8.75
N ARG A 92 12.30 -4.87 -8.03
CA ARG A 92 12.28 -4.80 -6.56
C ARG A 92 11.50 -5.92 -5.87
N ASN A 93 11.23 -7.02 -6.57
CA ASN A 93 10.47 -8.16 -6.04
C ASN A 93 9.15 -7.73 -5.35
N LEU A 94 8.49 -6.73 -5.91
CA LEU A 94 7.22 -6.21 -5.41
C LEU A 94 6.08 -7.05 -5.96
N ARG A 95 4.94 -7.07 -5.28
CA ARG A 95 3.67 -7.60 -5.83
C ARG A 95 2.82 -6.43 -6.26
N LEU A 96 2.40 -6.36 -7.52
CA LEU A 96 1.65 -5.21 -8.05
C LEU A 96 0.24 -5.63 -8.42
N TYR A 97 -0.74 -4.88 -7.91
CA TYR A 97 -2.12 -4.89 -8.37
C TYR A 97 -2.43 -3.53 -8.99
N VAL A 98 -3.00 -3.53 -10.19
CA VAL A 98 -3.46 -2.31 -10.86
C VAL A 98 -4.93 -2.50 -11.21
N GLU A 99 -5.77 -1.67 -10.62
CA GLU A 99 -7.19 -1.65 -10.92
C GLU A 99 -7.44 -0.88 -12.22
N PHE A 100 -8.26 -1.48 -13.10
CA PHE A 100 -8.71 -0.88 -14.35
C PHE A 100 -7.61 -0.17 -15.19
N PRO A 101 -6.49 -0.85 -15.51
CA PRO A 101 -5.30 -0.20 -16.09
C PRO A 101 -5.54 0.30 -17.51
N ALA A 102 -4.96 1.46 -17.85
CA ALA A 102 -4.95 1.98 -19.22
C ALA A 102 -3.99 1.22 -20.15
N ALA A 103 -2.90 0.69 -19.58
CA ALA A 103 -1.92 -0.13 -20.27
C ALA A 103 -1.32 -1.14 -19.30
N LEU A 104 -0.83 -2.25 -19.83
CA LEU A 104 -0.08 -3.27 -19.10
C LEU A 104 1.27 -3.49 -19.80
N PRO A 105 2.23 -4.12 -19.13
CA PRO A 105 3.40 -4.65 -19.82
C PRO A 105 2.95 -5.54 -21.00
N GLY A 106 3.31 -5.14 -22.22
CA GLY A 106 2.89 -5.82 -23.45
C GLY A 106 1.81 -5.11 -24.27
N GLY A 107 1.16 -4.05 -23.79
CA GLY A 107 0.29 -3.22 -24.63
C GLY A 107 -0.79 -2.42 -23.92
N LYS A 108 -1.60 -1.71 -24.71
CA LYS A 108 -2.76 -0.94 -24.21
C LYS A 108 -3.94 -1.88 -23.94
N THR A 109 -4.74 -1.56 -22.93
CA THR A 109 -5.98 -2.30 -22.67
C THR A 109 -7.10 -1.87 -23.64
N GLY A 110 -8.04 -2.78 -23.93
CA GLY A 110 -9.16 -2.54 -24.86
C GLY A 110 -10.13 -1.44 -24.40
N ARG A 111 -11.10 -1.05 -25.23
CA ARG A 111 -12.03 0.06 -24.90
C ARG A 111 -12.84 -0.21 -23.63
N ILE A 112 -13.33 0.84 -22.97
CA ILE A 112 -14.27 0.70 -21.86
C ILE A 112 -15.59 0.19 -22.43
N HIS A 113 -16.11 -0.89 -21.85
CA HIS A 113 -17.40 -1.47 -22.20
C HIS A 113 -18.37 -1.24 -21.04
N ARG A 114 -19.61 -0.88 -21.35
CA ARG A 114 -20.69 -0.76 -20.36
C ARG A 114 -21.54 -2.01 -20.38
N THR A 115 -21.83 -2.53 -19.19
CA THR A 115 -22.74 -3.65 -18.98
C THR A 115 -24.16 -3.11 -18.82
N ARG A 116 -25.13 -3.74 -19.49
CA ARG A 116 -26.56 -3.38 -19.35
C ARG A 116 -27.19 -4.04 -18.11
N TRP A 117 -26.66 -5.21 -17.73
CA TRP A 117 -27.14 -6.00 -16.62
C TRP A 117 -25.94 -6.36 -15.75
N GLU A 118 -26.05 -6.05 -14.47
CA GLU A 118 -25.02 -6.32 -13.47
C GLU A 118 -25.65 -7.04 -12.28
N ARG A 119 -24.82 -7.77 -11.55
CA ARG A 119 -25.24 -8.43 -10.31
C ARG A 119 -24.82 -7.53 -9.15
N ALA A 120 -25.78 -7.00 -8.41
CA ALA A 120 -25.53 -6.31 -7.16
C ALA A 120 -25.78 -7.26 -5.98
N VAL A 121 -24.96 -7.12 -4.93
CA VAL A 121 -25.24 -7.71 -3.61
C VAL A 121 -25.99 -6.64 -2.82
N VAL A 122 -27.13 -7.02 -2.23
CA VAL A 122 -27.90 -6.16 -1.31
C VAL A 122 -27.72 -6.73 0.09
N THR A 123 -27.26 -5.91 1.03
CA THR A 123 -27.05 -6.24 2.44
C THR A 123 -28.02 -5.49 3.32
#